data_AF-A0A316AI23-F1
#
_entry.id   AF-A0A316AI23-F1
#
_cell.length_a   1.000
_cell.length_b   1.000
_cell.length_c   1.000
_cell.angle_alpha   90.00
_cell.angle_beta   90.00
_cell.angle_gamma   90.00
#
_symmetry.space_group_name_H-M   'P 1'
#
loop_
_entity.id
_entity.type
_entity.pdbx_description
1 polymer ?
#
loop_
_entity_poly.entity_id
_entity_poly.type
_entity_poly.pdbx_seq_one_letter_code
_entity_poly.pdbx_strand_id
1 'polypeptide(L)'
;MKSTKLPVSSDWLIVGFVFIYSMIPMSGYGQDAEGCFLSDELISLGSVSATSGNLEIDFVAGQEVQRLRSMFGVNPQFYFFREIESPNAFATSEVNDESFPDGTVLFGLRLHNREMPKSMGGTTIPMIMAHEFGHILSFKMDLSFDGKYQELWADYCAGAYMFYRQFWKSTDVSATLKTFFEIGDYAFNSPSHHGTPQERYDSVWRGFSDAKGFHYRGISITLPDLVTSGSSYIEGLR
;
A
#
# COMPACT_ATOMS: atom_id res chain seq x y z
N MET A 1 9.99 -61.77 65.68
CA MET A 1 10.53 -60.94 66.79
C MET A 1 11.26 -59.76 66.15
N LYS A 2 10.74 -58.53 66.32
CA LYS A 2 11.27 -57.18 65.97
C LYS A 2 11.62 -56.92 64.48
N SER A 3 10.82 -56.18 63.68
CA SER A 3 10.43 -54.76 63.73
C SER A 3 11.60 -53.78 63.65
N THR A 4 11.69 -53.04 62.53
CA THR A 4 12.07 -51.61 62.40
C THR A 4 11.84 -51.21 60.93
N LYS A 5 10.71 -50.58 60.60
CA LYS A 5 10.34 -49.15 60.62
C LYS A 5 10.77 -48.37 59.36
N LEU A 6 9.76 -48.05 58.55
CA LEU A 6 9.71 -47.01 57.51
C LEU A 6 9.90 -45.61 58.13
N PRO A 7 10.44 -44.63 57.36
CA PRO A 7 10.06 -43.23 57.47
C PRO A 7 9.22 -42.86 56.22
N VAL A 8 7.90 -42.68 56.33
CA VAL A 8 7.17 -41.45 56.70
C VAL A 8 7.56 -40.25 55.82
N SER A 9 6.73 -40.00 54.82
CA SER A 9 6.65 -38.75 54.08
C SER A 9 6.09 -37.63 54.96
N SER A 10 6.58 -36.42 54.74
CA SER A 10 5.87 -35.21 55.13
C SER A 10 5.98 -34.21 53.99
N ASP A 11 4.96 -34.23 53.14
CA ASP A 11 4.64 -33.14 52.24
C ASP A 11 4.28 -31.91 53.08
N TRP A 12 5.02 -30.82 52.88
CA TRP A 12 4.50 -29.48 53.08
C TRP A 12 4.59 -28.74 51.76
N LEU A 13 3.41 -28.50 51.20
CA LEU A 13 3.15 -27.56 50.13
C LEU A 13 3.68 -26.18 50.52
N ILE A 14 4.67 -25.69 49.77
CA ILE A 14 4.84 -24.25 49.55
C ILE A 14 4.64 -24.02 48.07
N VAL A 15 3.50 -23.42 47.75
CA VAL A 15 3.14 -22.86 46.45
C VAL A 15 4.11 -21.71 46.17
N GLY A 16 5.15 -21.99 45.39
CA GLY A 16 6.01 -20.99 44.79
C GLY A 16 5.60 -20.77 43.34
N PHE A 17 4.87 -19.69 43.07
CA PHE A 17 4.70 -19.16 41.71
C PHE A 17 6.09 -18.83 41.15
N VAL A 18 6.61 -19.67 40.26
CA VAL A 18 7.75 -19.31 39.43
C VAL A 18 7.21 -18.41 38.31
N PHE A 19 7.35 -17.10 38.49
CA PHE A 19 7.33 -16.17 37.37
C PHE A 19 8.56 -16.45 36.52
N ILE A 20 8.37 -17.20 35.43
CA ILE A 20 9.34 -17.21 34.34
C ILE A 20 9.24 -15.84 33.68
N TYR A 21 10.12 -14.92 34.09
CA TYR A 21 10.47 -13.78 33.26
C TYR A 21 11.19 -14.34 32.03
N SER A 22 10.42 -14.63 30.97
CA SER A 22 10.98 -14.72 29.64
C SER A 22 11.50 -13.33 29.30
N MET A 23 12.83 -13.17 29.31
CA MET A 23 13.48 -12.01 28.73
C MET A 23 13.12 -11.98 27.24
N ILE A 24 12.20 -11.08 26.91
CA ILE A 24 11.96 -10.66 25.53
C ILE A 24 13.28 -10.04 25.06
N PRO A 25 13.89 -10.52 23.97
CA PRO A 25 14.96 -9.75 23.34
C PRO A 25 14.34 -8.43 22.88
N MET A 26 14.80 -7.32 23.48
CA MET A 26 14.63 -5.99 22.92
C MET A 26 15.43 -5.93 21.62
N SER A 27 14.85 -6.44 20.54
CA SER A 27 15.32 -6.21 19.19
C SER A 27 14.67 -4.94 18.68
N GLY A 28 15.51 -3.93 18.51
CA GLY A 28 15.41 -2.95 17.43
C GLY A 28 14.18 -2.05 17.44
N TYR A 29 14.41 -0.80 17.81
CA TYR A 29 13.71 0.35 17.25
C TYR A 29 13.55 0.14 15.73
N GLY A 30 12.37 -0.33 15.30
CA GLY A 30 11.96 -0.26 13.91
C GLY A 30 11.72 1.21 13.64
N GLN A 31 12.44 1.76 12.67
CA GLN A 31 12.10 3.08 12.15
C GLN A 31 10.68 2.98 11.61
N ASP A 32 9.79 3.81 12.13
CA ASP A 32 8.46 3.99 11.60
C ASP A 32 8.62 4.28 10.10
N ALA A 33 8.16 3.36 9.27
CA ALA A 33 7.96 3.63 7.86
C ALA A 33 6.82 4.64 7.80
N GLU A 34 7.15 5.92 7.97
CA GLU A 34 6.23 7.04 7.87
C GLU A 34 5.75 7.11 6.42
N GLY A 35 4.77 6.26 6.09
CA GLY A 35 3.92 6.44 4.93
C GLY A 35 3.36 7.86 5.00
N CYS A 36 3.43 8.57 3.88
CA CYS A 36 3.02 9.97 3.69
C CYS A 36 2.15 10.53 4.85
N PHE A 37 2.85 11.04 5.88
CA PHE A 37 2.36 11.78 7.06
C PHE A 37 1.16 11.20 7.83
N LEU A 38 1.28 10.02 8.44
CA LEU A 38 0.17 9.43 9.21
C LEU A 38 0.29 9.34 10.73
N SER A 39 1.36 9.82 11.37
CA SER A 39 1.47 9.68 12.84
C SER A 39 0.70 10.75 13.64
N ASP A 40 0.67 12.02 13.19
CA ASP A 40 0.00 13.12 13.94
C ASP A 40 -1.25 13.71 13.23
N GLU A 41 -1.54 13.33 11.98
CA GLU A 41 -2.56 13.95 11.14
C GLU A 41 -3.90 13.19 11.02
N LEU A 42 -4.09 12.06 11.71
CA LEU A 42 -5.37 11.34 11.65
C LEU A 42 -6.55 12.17 12.23
N ILE A 43 -6.24 13.18 13.05
CA ILE A 43 -7.20 14.14 13.63
C ILE A 43 -7.55 15.28 12.64
N SER A 44 -6.78 15.43 11.54
CA SER A 44 -6.93 16.49 10.51
C SER A 44 -7.63 15.99 9.22
N LEU A 45 -7.77 14.68 9.01
CA LEU A 45 -8.31 14.09 7.77
C LEU A 45 -9.81 14.32 7.52
N GLY A 46 -10.54 14.97 8.43
CA GLY A 46 -11.99 15.08 8.33
C GLY A 46 -12.69 13.73 8.58
N SER A 47 -13.88 13.52 8.00
CA SER A 47 -14.67 12.30 8.22
C SER A 47 -14.25 11.17 7.25
N VAL A 48 -13.75 10.05 7.80
CA VAL A 48 -13.50 8.80 7.07
C VAL A 48 -14.78 7.96 7.00
N SER A 49 -15.03 7.31 5.86
CA SER A 49 -16.25 6.54 5.58
C SER A 49 -15.98 5.38 4.63
N ALA A 50 -16.67 4.25 4.82
CA ALA A 50 -16.65 3.13 3.88
C ALA A 50 -17.39 3.41 2.55
N THR A 51 -18.14 4.51 2.49
CA THR A 51 -18.94 4.93 1.34
C THR A 51 -18.63 6.39 0.97
N SER A 52 -18.65 6.68 -0.32
CA SER A 52 -18.60 8.03 -0.88
C SER A 52 -19.92 8.80 -0.72
N GLY A 53 -21.01 8.12 -0.36
CA GLY A 53 -22.37 8.63 -0.40
C GLY A 53 -23.03 8.52 -1.78
N ASN A 54 -22.36 7.93 -2.77
CA ASN A 54 -22.89 7.68 -4.11
C ASN A 54 -22.72 6.19 -4.48
N LEU A 55 -23.83 5.51 -4.71
CA LEU A 55 -23.86 4.07 -4.98
C LEU A 55 -23.07 3.65 -6.23
N GLU A 56 -23.03 4.49 -7.27
CA GLU A 56 -22.30 4.19 -8.50
C GLU A 56 -20.79 4.29 -8.26
N ILE A 57 -20.34 5.34 -7.56
CA ILE A 57 -18.94 5.51 -7.17
C ILE A 57 -18.51 4.34 -6.28
N ASP A 58 -19.30 4.00 -5.27
CA ASP A 58 -19.01 2.89 -4.35
C ASP A 58 -18.90 1.55 -5.09
N PHE A 59 -19.83 1.29 -6.01
CA PHE A 59 -19.82 0.07 -6.81
C PHE A 59 -18.59 -0.01 -7.71
N VAL A 60 -18.26 1.08 -8.42
CA VAL A 60 -17.11 1.13 -9.32
C VAL A 60 -15.80 1.02 -8.55
N ALA A 61 -15.64 1.77 -7.46
CA ALA A 61 -14.46 1.71 -6.61
C ALA A 61 -14.30 0.32 -5.99
N GLY A 62 -15.40 -0.31 -5.53
CA GLY A 62 -15.39 -1.67 -5.00
C GLY A 62 -14.89 -2.69 -6.03
N GLN A 63 -15.32 -2.60 -7.29
CA GLN A 63 -14.78 -3.46 -8.34
C GLN A 63 -13.28 -3.24 -8.56
N GLU A 64 -12.84 -1.99 -8.57
CA GLU A 64 -11.43 -1.65 -8.76
C GLU A 64 -10.57 -2.18 -7.62
N VAL A 65 -10.99 -1.97 -6.36
CA VAL A 65 -10.34 -2.49 -5.15
C VAL A 65 -10.16 -3.99 -5.22
N GLN A 66 -11.18 -4.76 -5.64
CA GLN A 66 -11.06 -6.21 -5.75
C GLN A 66 -10.03 -6.64 -6.80
N ARG A 67 -9.90 -5.88 -7.89
CA ARG A 67 -8.88 -6.14 -8.93
C ARG A 67 -7.48 -5.80 -8.44
N LEU A 68 -7.34 -4.69 -7.73
CA LEU A 68 -6.06 -4.26 -7.14
C LEU A 68 -5.57 -5.26 -6.09
N ARG A 69 -6.46 -5.67 -5.17
CA ARG A 69 -6.18 -6.74 -4.20
C ARG A 69 -5.70 -8.02 -4.87
N SER A 70 -6.40 -8.44 -5.93
CA SER A 70 -6.04 -9.64 -6.68
C SER A 70 -4.70 -9.52 -7.42
N MET A 71 -4.40 -8.38 -8.03
CA MET A 71 -3.17 -8.20 -8.81
C MET A 71 -1.94 -8.10 -7.91
N PHE A 72 -2.04 -7.34 -6.82
CA PHE A 72 -0.92 -7.10 -5.93
C PHE A 72 -0.83 -8.11 -4.78
N GLY A 73 -1.82 -8.99 -4.60
CA GLY A 73 -1.80 -9.97 -3.51
C GLY A 73 -1.85 -9.32 -2.13
N VAL A 74 -2.51 -8.16 -2.02
CA VAL A 74 -2.69 -7.39 -0.79
C VAL A 74 -4.18 -7.27 -0.45
N ASN A 75 -4.49 -7.06 0.81
CA ASN A 75 -5.84 -6.90 1.32
C ASN A 75 -5.92 -5.74 2.34
N PRO A 76 -5.66 -4.48 1.92
CA PRO A 76 -5.84 -3.33 2.77
C PRO A 76 -7.31 -2.96 2.91
N GLN A 77 -7.65 -2.28 4.00
CA GLN A 77 -8.94 -1.62 4.15
C GLN A 77 -8.99 -0.41 3.19
N PHE A 78 -10.14 -0.16 2.58
CA PHE A 78 -10.33 1.01 1.72
C PHE A 78 -11.41 1.91 2.30
N TYR A 79 -11.14 3.21 2.39
CA TYR A 79 -12.11 4.21 2.80
C TYR A 79 -12.10 5.41 1.87
N PHE A 80 -13.24 6.09 1.80
CA PHE A 80 -13.31 7.47 1.36
C PHE A 80 -13.11 8.42 2.53
N PHE A 81 -12.57 9.60 2.27
CA PHE A 81 -12.55 10.67 3.26
C PHE A 81 -12.83 12.03 2.61
N ARG A 82 -13.23 13.00 3.44
CA ARG A 82 -13.52 14.36 3.00
C ARG A 82 -12.34 15.25 3.34
N GLU A 83 -11.51 15.57 2.35
CA GLU A 83 -10.31 16.38 2.58
C GLU A 83 -10.66 17.83 2.99
N ILE A 84 -10.04 18.32 4.05
CA ILE A 84 -10.24 19.69 4.56
C ILE A 84 -9.52 20.71 3.68
N GLU A 85 -8.22 20.49 3.40
CA GLU A 85 -7.39 21.50 2.73
C GLU A 85 -7.32 21.29 1.21
N SER A 86 -6.73 20.19 0.76
CA SER A 86 -6.46 19.92 -0.66
C SER A 86 -6.86 18.50 -1.07
N PRO A 87 -7.12 18.25 -2.37
CA PRO A 87 -7.51 16.92 -2.83
C PRO A 87 -6.36 15.92 -2.73
N ASN A 88 -6.55 14.80 -2.03
CA ASN A 88 -5.47 13.84 -1.73
C ASN A 88 -5.92 12.37 -1.59
N ALA A 89 -4.96 11.45 -1.62
CA ALA A 89 -5.10 10.04 -1.28
C ALA A 89 -3.87 9.59 -0.46
N PHE A 90 -4.03 8.50 0.31
CA PHE A 90 -2.99 8.00 1.20
C PHE A 90 -3.02 6.48 1.33
N ALA A 91 -1.86 5.91 1.65
CA ALA A 91 -1.68 4.54 2.09
C ALA A 91 -0.89 4.49 3.40
N THR A 92 -1.23 3.56 4.28
CA THR A 92 -0.50 3.27 5.52
C THR A 92 -0.49 1.79 5.83
N SER A 93 0.54 1.34 6.55
CA SER A 93 0.64 0.03 7.16
C SER A 93 -0.31 -0.17 8.35
N GLU A 94 -0.93 0.90 8.88
CA GLU A 94 -1.84 0.82 10.02
C GLU A 94 -3.09 -0.03 9.70
N VAL A 95 -3.37 -0.99 10.59
CA VAL A 95 -4.49 -1.94 10.47
C VAL A 95 -5.53 -1.62 11.54
N ASN A 96 -6.74 -1.27 11.09
CA ASN A 96 -7.87 -0.97 11.97
C ASN A 96 -8.90 -2.12 12.06
N ASP A 97 -8.82 -3.09 11.15
CA ASP A 97 -9.69 -4.27 11.08
C ASP A 97 -8.83 -5.46 10.62
N GLU A 98 -8.77 -6.51 11.45
CA GLU A 98 -7.98 -7.72 11.19
C GLU A 98 -8.41 -8.46 9.91
N SER A 99 -9.62 -8.20 9.40
CA SER A 99 -10.10 -8.69 8.11
C SER A 99 -9.33 -8.12 6.93
N PHE A 100 -8.58 -7.03 7.15
CA PHE A 100 -7.79 -6.31 6.16
C PHE A 100 -6.35 -6.09 6.65
N PRO A 101 -5.53 -7.17 6.69
CA PRO A 101 -4.28 -7.20 7.45
C PRO A 101 -3.11 -6.45 6.81
N ASP A 102 -3.27 -5.98 5.56
CA ASP A 102 -2.16 -5.40 4.81
C ASP A 102 -2.12 -3.85 4.88
N GLY A 103 -2.93 -3.23 5.75
CA GLY A 103 -2.93 -1.77 5.99
C GLY A 103 -4.22 -1.07 5.56
N THR A 104 -4.15 0.24 5.32
CA THR A 104 -5.30 1.08 4.99
C THR A 104 -5.00 2.03 3.83
N VAL A 105 -5.94 2.13 2.88
CA VAL A 105 -5.97 3.13 1.81
C VAL A 105 -7.11 4.12 2.06
N LEU A 106 -6.80 5.40 2.01
CA LEU A 106 -7.74 6.50 2.15
C LEU A 106 -7.81 7.28 0.84
N PHE A 107 -8.99 7.35 0.23
CA PHE A 107 -9.18 8.04 -1.04
C PHE A 107 -10.10 9.25 -0.90
N GLY A 108 -9.59 10.43 -1.26
CA GLY A 108 -10.30 11.68 -1.06
C GLY A 108 -11.45 11.91 -2.03
N LEU A 109 -12.58 12.41 -1.53
CA LEU A 109 -13.76 12.72 -2.36
C LEU A 109 -13.57 13.96 -3.23
N ARG A 110 -12.79 14.95 -2.78
CA ARG A 110 -12.43 16.10 -3.63
C ARG A 110 -11.46 15.65 -4.71
N LEU A 111 -10.55 14.72 -4.40
CA LEU A 111 -9.65 14.14 -5.39
C LEU A 111 -10.43 13.39 -6.45
N HIS A 112 -11.35 12.52 -6.04
CA HIS A 112 -12.27 11.84 -6.94
C HIS A 112 -12.95 12.81 -7.92
N ASN A 113 -13.58 13.87 -7.38
CA ASN A 113 -14.32 14.84 -8.18
C ASN A 113 -13.42 15.67 -9.11
N ARG A 114 -12.17 15.94 -8.71
CA ARG A 114 -11.17 16.64 -9.53
C ARG A 114 -10.69 15.77 -10.70
N GLU A 115 -10.48 14.48 -10.45
CA GLU A 115 -9.85 13.57 -11.41
C GLU A 115 -10.85 12.95 -12.37
N MET A 116 -12.09 12.68 -11.93
CA MET A 116 -13.15 12.09 -12.75
C MET A 116 -13.32 12.73 -14.14
N PRO A 117 -13.36 14.06 -14.31
CA PRO A 117 -13.56 14.68 -15.62
C PRO A 117 -12.29 14.69 -16.50
N LYS A 118 -11.10 14.35 -15.98
CA LYS A 118 -9.83 14.48 -16.72
C LYS A 118 -9.62 13.38 -17.77
N SER A 119 -10.36 12.29 -17.70
CA SER A 119 -10.20 11.15 -18.58
C SER A 119 -11.53 10.48 -18.88
N MET A 120 -11.61 9.84 -20.04
CA MET A 120 -12.80 9.10 -20.40
C MET A 120 -13.04 7.98 -19.37
N GLY A 121 -14.24 7.94 -18.80
CA GLY A 121 -14.62 6.96 -17.77
C GLY A 121 -13.86 7.08 -16.45
N GLY A 122 -13.20 8.21 -16.18
CA GLY A 122 -12.48 8.44 -14.91
C GLY A 122 -11.25 7.55 -14.72
N THR A 123 -10.54 7.20 -15.79
CA THR A 123 -9.33 6.35 -15.79
C THR A 123 -8.20 6.85 -14.88
N THR A 124 -8.17 8.14 -14.55
CA THR A 124 -7.20 8.72 -13.59
C THR A 124 -7.39 8.22 -12.15
N ILE A 125 -8.64 7.98 -11.72
CA ILE A 125 -8.97 7.45 -10.39
C ILE A 125 -8.32 6.07 -10.13
N PRO A 126 -8.55 5.02 -10.96
CA PRO A 126 -7.97 3.71 -10.72
C PRO A 126 -6.44 3.70 -10.81
N MET A 127 -5.84 4.62 -11.57
CA MET A 127 -4.39 4.78 -11.59
C MET A 127 -3.87 5.28 -10.23
N ILE A 128 -4.52 6.28 -9.64
CA ILE A 128 -4.14 6.76 -8.28
C ILE A 128 -4.37 5.66 -7.25
N MET A 129 -5.51 4.95 -7.32
CA MET A 129 -5.74 3.80 -6.44
C MET A 129 -4.64 2.73 -6.60
N ALA A 130 -4.17 2.48 -7.82
CA ALA A 130 -3.08 1.54 -8.08
C ALA A 130 -1.74 2.00 -7.49
N HIS A 131 -1.47 3.30 -7.49
CA HIS A 131 -0.32 3.89 -6.82
C HIS A 131 -0.39 3.67 -5.31
N GLU A 132 -1.51 4.00 -4.65
CA GLU A 132 -1.66 3.78 -3.19
C GLU A 132 -1.55 2.30 -2.83
N PHE A 133 -2.11 1.42 -3.66
CA PHE A 133 -1.95 -0.02 -3.47
C PHE A 133 -0.52 -0.51 -3.72
N GLY A 134 0.25 0.20 -4.55
CA GLY A 134 1.69 0.03 -4.67
C GLY A 134 2.34 0.23 -3.29
N HIS A 135 2.10 1.36 -2.64
CA HIS A 135 2.62 1.60 -1.28
C HIS A 135 2.26 0.48 -0.29
N ILE A 136 1.00 0.03 -0.29
CA ILE A 136 0.58 -1.14 0.51
C ILE A 136 1.42 -2.39 0.22
N LEU A 137 1.68 -2.70 -1.04
CA LEU A 137 2.53 -3.82 -1.41
C LEU A 137 3.97 -3.62 -0.92
N SER A 138 4.51 -2.40 -1.01
CA SER A 138 5.85 -2.10 -0.50
C SER A 138 5.96 -2.35 1.01
N PHE A 139 4.93 -1.95 1.79
CA PHE A 139 4.87 -2.18 3.23
C PHE A 139 4.81 -3.68 3.54
N LYS A 140 3.94 -4.41 2.86
CA LYS A 140 3.79 -5.86 3.06
C LYS A 140 5.07 -6.64 2.77
N MET A 141 5.86 -6.18 1.83
CA MET A 141 7.10 -6.83 1.39
C MET A 141 8.34 -6.29 2.10
N ASP A 142 8.18 -5.34 3.02
CA ASP A 142 9.29 -4.68 3.74
C ASP A 142 10.35 -4.12 2.78
N LEU A 143 9.91 -3.47 1.70
CA LEU A 143 10.81 -2.90 0.70
C LEU A 143 11.34 -1.55 1.19
N SER A 144 12.65 -1.45 1.42
CA SER A 144 13.31 -0.23 1.89
C SER A 144 13.64 0.72 0.72
N PHE A 145 12.63 1.47 0.26
CA PHE A 145 12.80 2.61 -0.62
C PHE A 145 12.51 3.90 0.14
N ASP A 146 13.43 4.86 0.07
CA ASP A 146 13.28 6.14 0.76
C ASP A 146 12.98 7.27 -0.23
N GLY A 147 12.18 8.24 0.22
CA GLY A 147 11.85 9.46 -0.52
C GLY A 147 11.26 9.16 -1.90
N LYS A 148 11.78 9.84 -2.93
CA LYS A 148 11.25 9.71 -4.30
C LYS A 148 11.25 8.27 -4.83
N TYR A 149 12.15 7.40 -4.39
CA TYR A 149 12.24 6.03 -4.93
C TYR A 149 11.04 5.17 -4.54
N GLN A 150 10.45 5.42 -3.38
CA GLN A 150 9.21 4.78 -2.95
C GLN A 150 8.04 5.17 -3.88
N GLU A 151 7.94 6.46 -4.19
CA GLU A 151 6.94 7.02 -5.09
C GLU A 151 7.09 6.47 -6.52
N LEU A 152 8.31 6.43 -7.05
CA LEU A 152 8.58 5.88 -8.38
C LEU A 152 8.30 4.37 -8.45
N TRP A 153 8.48 3.64 -7.36
CA TRP A 153 8.13 2.23 -7.29
C TRP A 153 6.61 2.02 -7.32
N ALA A 154 5.85 2.82 -6.55
CA ALA A 154 4.39 2.84 -6.60
C ALA A 154 3.86 3.24 -8.00
N ASP A 155 4.49 4.23 -8.65
CA ASP A 155 4.20 4.62 -10.03
C ASP A 155 4.42 3.46 -11.02
N TYR A 156 5.51 2.70 -10.88
CA TYR A 156 5.78 1.50 -11.66
C TYR A 156 4.67 0.45 -11.49
N CYS A 157 4.26 0.16 -10.25
CA CYS A 157 3.16 -0.76 -9.96
C CYS A 157 1.84 -0.30 -10.60
N ALA A 158 1.55 1.00 -10.54
CA ALA A 158 0.37 1.59 -11.13
C ALA A 158 0.37 1.44 -12.67
N GLY A 159 1.50 1.70 -13.32
CA GLY A 159 1.68 1.47 -14.75
C GLY A 159 1.39 0.04 -15.19
N ALA A 160 1.93 -0.95 -14.45
CA ALA A 160 1.67 -2.36 -14.71
C ALA A 160 0.17 -2.71 -14.58
N TYR A 161 -0.50 -2.15 -13.57
CA TYR A 161 -1.94 -2.34 -13.38
C TYR A 161 -2.76 -1.80 -14.55
N MET A 162 -2.45 -0.60 -15.03
CA MET A 162 -3.20 0.02 -16.13
C MET A 162 -3.09 -0.75 -17.44
N PHE A 163 -1.97 -1.44 -17.69
CA PHE A 163 -1.86 -2.34 -18.82
C PHE A 163 -2.89 -3.48 -18.75
N TYR A 164 -3.09 -4.11 -17.60
CA TYR A 164 -4.09 -5.18 -17.47
C TYR A 164 -5.52 -4.67 -17.42
N ARG A 165 -5.72 -3.48 -16.85
CA ARG A 165 -7.03 -2.83 -16.77
C ARG A 165 -7.71 -2.69 -18.13
N GLN A 166 -6.93 -2.34 -19.16
CA GLN A 166 -7.44 -2.10 -20.51
C GLN A 166 -8.14 -3.32 -21.15
N PHE A 167 -7.90 -4.53 -20.66
CA PHE A 167 -8.52 -5.75 -21.19
C PHE A 167 -9.94 -5.98 -20.70
N TRP A 168 -10.36 -5.35 -19.60
CA TRP A 168 -11.69 -5.56 -19.01
C TRP A 168 -12.46 -4.27 -18.76
N LYS A 169 -11.80 -3.10 -18.86
CA LYS A 169 -12.45 -1.79 -18.77
C LYS A 169 -11.74 -0.78 -19.65
N SER A 170 -12.52 0.11 -20.28
CA SER A 170 -11.98 1.20 -21.09
C SER A 170 -10.99 2.01 -20.27
N THR A 171 -9.79 2.18 -20.81
CA THR A 171 -8.64 2.77 -20.13
C THR A 171 -7.99 3.77 -21.09
N ASP A 172 -8.03 5.06 -20.74
CA ASP A 172 -7.25 6.10 -21.40
C ASP A 172 -5.83 6.17 -20.80
N VAL A 173 -4.93 5.35 -21.34
CA VAL A 173 -3.53 5.29 -20.88
C VAL A 173 -2.83 6.64 -21.03
N SER A 174 -3.15 7.42 -22.07
CA SER A 174 -2.52 8.72 -22.30
C SER A 174 -2.90 9.73 -21.23
N ALA A 175 -4.17 9.78 -20.84
CA ALA A 175 -4.61 10.63 -19.74
C ALA A 175 -3.95 10.23 -18.41
N THR A 176 -3.76 8.92 -18.16
CA THR A 176 -3.09 8.50 -16.93
C THR A 176 -1.61 8.87 -16.86
N LEU A 177 -0.88 8.73 -17.97
CA LEU A 177 0.52 9.16 -18.04
C LEU A 177 0.65 10.67 -17.84
N LYS A 178 -0.28 11.44 -18.41
CA LYS A 178 -0.34 12.90 -18.23
C LYS A 178 -0.58 13.28 -16.77
N THR A 179 -1.47 12.60 -16.06
CA THR A 179 -1.74 12.88 -14.63
C THR A 179 -0.47 12.75 -13.78
N PHE A 180 0.36 11.73 -13.98
CA PHE A 180 1.58 11.56 -13.16
C PHE A 180 2.69 12.53 -13.54
N PHE A 181 2.76 12.92 -14.82
CA PHE A 181 3.60 14.06 -15.23
C PHE A 181 3.17 15.36 -14.52
N GLU A 182 1.86 15.60 -14.36
CA GLU A 182 1.32 16.80 -13.71
C GLU A 182 1.45 16.81 -12.18
N ILE A 183 1.48 15.64 -11.52
CA ILE A 183 1.62 15.53 -10.06
C ILE A 183 3.10 15.54 -9.62
N GLY A 184 4.04 15.20 -10.50
CA GLY A 184 5.47 15.37 -10.20
C GLY A 184 5.82 16.82 -9.85
N ASP A 185 6.82 16.99 -8.99
CA ASP A 185 7.34 18.31 -8.62
C ASP A 185 8.87 18.37 -8.78
N TYR A 186 9.42 19.58 -8.82
CA TYR A 186 10.88 19.80 -8.86
C TYR A 186 11.45 20.18 -7.50
N ALA A 187 10.71 19.94 -6.40
CA ALA A 187 11.07 20.40 -5.07
C ALA A 187 12.03 19.42 -4.37
N PHE A 188 13.22 19.19 -4.93
CA PHE A 188 14.21 18.19 -4.49
C PHE A 188 14.63 18.24 -3.01
N ASN A 189 14.44 19.38 -2.34
CA ASN A 189 14.77 19.57 -0.92
C ASN A 189 13.54 19.46 0.02
N SER A 190 12.36 19.17 -0.54
CA SER A 190 11.16 18.89 0.26
C SER A 190 11.18 17.44 0.73
N PRO A 191 10.88 17.16 2.02
CA PRO A 191 10.56 15.80 2.47
C PRO A 191 9.42 15.15 1.65
N SER A 192 8.59 15.98 1.01
CA SER A 192 7.52 15.57 0.09
C SER A 192 7.95 15.49 -1.38
N HIS A 193 9.24 15.37 -1.72
CA HIS A 193 9.64 15.33 -3.12
C HIS A 193 9.24 14.00 -3.78
N HIS A 194 8.22 14.05 -4.63
CA HIS A 194 7.64 12.88 -5.30
C HIS A 194 8.43 12.40 -6.53
N GLY A 195 9.61 12.95 -6.78
CA GLY A 195 10.34 12.80 -8.03
C GLY A 195 9.88 13.81 -9.08
N THR A 196 10.74 14.06 -10.06
CA THR A 196 10.43 14.97 -11.17
C THR A 196 9.28 14.44 -12.03
N PRO A 197 8.53 15.33 -12.70
CA PRO A 197 7.53 14.93 -13.71
C PRO A 197 7.98 13.85 -14.69
N GLN A 198 9.23 13.93 -15.13
CA GLN A 198 9.80 12.98 -16.08
C GLN A 198 10.09 11.62 -15.43
N GLU A 199 10.70 11.60 -14.23
CA GLU A 199 10.96 10.34 -13.51
C GLU A 199 9.66 9.58 -13.20
N ARG A 200 8.62 10.30 -12.79
CA ARG A 200 7.29 9.72 -12.53
C ARG A 200 6.67 9.14 -13.79
N TYR A 201 6.67 9.92 -14.88
CA TYR A 201 6.21 9.44 -16.19
C TYR A 201 6.96 8.19 -16.64
N ASP A 202 8.30 8.20 -16.55
CA ASP A 202 9.14 7.08 -16.98
C ASP A 202 8.88 5.83 -16.15
N SER A 203 8.63 5.99 -14.85
CA SER A 203 8.34 4.87 -13.95
C SER A 203 6.99 4.22 -14.26
N VAL A 204 5.93 5.02 -14.45
CA VAL A 204 4.63 4.51 -14.91
C VAL A 204 4.78 3.82 -16.28
N TRP A 205 5.44 4.46 -17.23
CA TRP A 205 5.61 3.90 -18.57
C TRP A 205 6.41 2.61 -18.56
N ARG A 206 7.41 2.52 -17.69
CA ARG A 206 8.23 1.33 -17.53
C ARG A 206 7.41 0.16 -17.01
N GLY A 207 6.63 0.35 -15.94
CA GLY A 207 5.74 -0.69 -15.42
C GLY A 207 4.71 -1.17 -16.44
N PHE A 208 4.11 -0.24 -17.18
CA PHE A 208 3.19 -0.55 -18.28
C PHE A 208 3.88 -1.38 -19.39
N SER A 209 5.09 -0.97 -19.78
CA SER A 209 5.86 -1.62 -20.85
C SER A 209 6.32 -3.02 -20.46
N ASP A 210 6.73 -3.24 -19.21
CA ASP A 210 7.14 -4.55 -18.72
C ASP A 210 5.93 -5.50 -18.70
N ALA A 211 4.79 -5.08 -18.13
CA ALA A 211 3.55 -5.86 -18.16
C ALA A 211 3.11 -6.22 -19.59
N LYS A 212 3.22 -5.27 -20.52
CA LYS A 212 2.99 -5.50 -21.96
C LYS A 212 3.95 -6.52 -22.56
N GLY A 213 5.22 -6.45 -22.20
CA GLY A 213 6.25 -7.39 -22.64
C GLY A 213 5.97 -8.83 -22.20
N PHE A 214 5.54 -9.03 -20.94
CA PHE A 214 5.10 -10.34 -20.44
C PHE A 214 3.91 -10.86 -21.26
N HIS A 215 2.88 -10.02 -21.46
CA HIS A 215 1.69 -10.40 -22.21
C HIS A 215 2.01 -10.83 -23.65
N TYR A 216 2.91 -10.14 -24.35
CA TYR A 216 3.33 -10.51 -25.71
C TYR A 216 4.12 -11.82 -25.79
N ARG A 217 4.66 -12.31 -24.66
CA ARG A 217 5.26 -13.64 -24.55
C ARG A 217 4.23 -14.72 -24.21
N GLY A 218 2.94 -14.37 -24.12
CA GLY A 218 1.86 -15.29 -23.77
C GLY A 218 1.76 -15.61 -22.28
N ILE A 219 2.37 -14.79 -21.42
CA ILE A 219 2.34 -14.95 -19.97
C ILE A 219 1.83 -13.67 -19.28
N SER A 220 1.23 -13.80 -18.10
CA SER A 220 0.92 -12.66 -17.24
C SER A 220 2.10 -12.37 -16.32
N ILE A 221 2.33 -11.10 -16.01
CA ILE A 221 3.25 -10.73 -14.94
C ILE A 221 2.73 -11.35 -13.64
N THR A 222 3.60 -12.07 -12.92
CA THR A 222 3.27 -12.57 -11.59
C THR A 222 3.64 -11.53 -10.54
N LEU A 223 3.16 -11.69 -9.31
CA LEU A 223 3.57 -10.82 -8.21
C LEU A 223 5.10 -10.82 -7.99
N PRO A 224 5.80 -11.99 -7.98
CA PRO A 224 7.26 -12.01 -7.95
C PRO A 224 7.93 -11.27 -9.12
N ASP A 225 7.38 -11.38 -10.34
CA ASP A 225 7.92 -10.67 -11.51
C ASP A 225 7.77 -9.15 -11.35
N LEU A 226 6.62 -8.70 -10.86
CA LEU A 226 6.34 -7.28 -10.62
C LEU A 226 7.30 -6.70 -9.59
N VAL A 227 7.42 -7.35 -8.43
CA VAL A 227 8.33 -6.93 -7.36
C VAL A 227 9.77 -6.94 -7.84
N THR A 228 10.23 -8.04 -8.44
CA THR A 228 11.63 -8.17 -8.90
C THR A 228 11.98 -7.12 -9.97
N SER A 229 11.11 -6.94 -10.97
CA SER A 229 11.35 -6.01 -12.08
C SER A 229 11.26 -4.56 -11.63
N GLY A 230 10.28 -4.23 -10.79
CA GLY A 230 10.11 -2.90 -10.21
C GLY A 230 11.29 -2.53 -9.32
N SER A 231 11.69 -3.39 -8.39
CA SER A 231 12.85 -3.14 -7.52
C SER A 231 14.14 -3.02 -8.33
N SER A 232 14.36 -3.90 -9.32
CA SER A 232 15.55 -3.80 -10.19
C SER A 232 15.60 -2.50 -10.99
N TYR A 233 14.44 -1.99 -11.43
CA TYR A 233 14.33 -0.70 -12.10
C TYR A 233 14.71 0.44 -11.15
N ILE A 234 14.18 0.47 -9.94
CA ILE A 234 14.46 1.51 -8.94
C ILE A 234 15.93 1.50 -8.50
N GLU A 235 16.51 0.33 -8.26
CA GLU A 235 17.96 0.22 -7.95
C GLU A 235 18.84 0.73 -9.09
N GLY A 236 18.40 0.60 -10.35
CA GLY A 236 19.11 1.15 -11.51
C GLY A 236 19.05 2.67 -11.65
N LEU A 237 18.18 3.36 -10.88
CA LEU A 237 18.07 4.82 -10.84
C LEU A 237 18.90 5.47 -9.71
N ARG A 238 19.38 4.68 -8.76
CA ARG A 238 20.21 5.13 -7.63
C ARG A 238 21.66 5.37 -8.05
#